data_AF-A0A0N8KR71-F1
#
_entry.id   AF-A0A0N8KR71-F1
#
_cell.length_a   1.000
_cell.length_b   1.000
_cell.length_c   1.000
_cell.angle_alpha   90.00
_cell.angle_beta   90.00
_cell.angle_gamma   90.00
#
_symmetry.space_group_name_H-M   'P 1'
#
loop_
_entity.id
_entity.type
_entity.pdbx_description
1 polymer ?
#
loop_
_entity_poly.entity_id
_entity_poly.type
_entity_poly.pdbx_seq_one_letter_code
_entity_poly.pdbx_strand_id
1 'polypeptide(L)'
;MKVNSPLQVYKFLPQTNCAECGEATCMAFASHLIDRSKKVEDCPPILKEGFKKKYLELVTLLAPEIREITIGTGERAKRIGGDDILYRHQLTFFDPTALAYDVWDTMPENELVERVNKIQNFRKFYVGKFLNVDMIAIRCVSGDALKFAATVRKVSEITKLPLVLCSFDPAVLKAGLEVVKDKNPLIYAANEKNWSEVSELALNYKVPVVLFSSDLDKLKSLALTFGEMGIKDIVLDPGTYPQGKQLKETFERFIKLRRSGIKEGQKDIAYPIMAVPLNAWLVYKDTVTASYWETVLASIFTVRYGDIMILHSLEPYAMLPEVHIRDTIYTDPRTPVKVAPGVNEVGSPTKDSPVIVTTNFALTYYTVESDLSSNKINCYLAAVDTDGIGVEAAVAGGQLTAAKIKDTFQKANFEFKDKTSHSTVILPGLAARLQGDVEDVTGLRVMIGPPDSGRIPGWMEKNWPPKPK
;
A
#
# COMPACT_ATOMS: atom_id res chain seq x y z
N MET A 1 -2.65 -14.72 -12.96
CA MET A 1 -3.18 -15.94 -12.35
C MET A 1 -4.25 -16.49 -13.25
N LYS A 2 -4.03 -17.72 -13.72
CA LYS A 2 -4.91 -18.43 -14.65
C LYS A 2 -6.05 -19.17 -13.95
N VAL A 3 -6.00 -19.23 -12.63
CA VAL A 3 -7.03 -19.81 -11.75
C VAL A 3 -7.53 -18.74 -10.80
N ASN A 4 -8.84 -18.69 -10.61
CA ASN A 4 -9.51 -17.65 -9.82
C ASN A 4 -10.49 -18.21 -8.78
N SER A 5 -10.48 -19.53 -8.57
CA SER A 5 -11.33 -20.17 -7.56
C SER A 5 -10.55 -21.21 -6.76
N PRO A 6 -10.80 -21.31 -5.43
CA PRO A 6 -10.19 -22.34 -4.59
C PRO A 6 -10.44 -23.75 -5.12
N LEU A 7 -11.60 -23.99 -5.75
CA LEU A 7 -11.94 -25.29 -6.34
C LEU A 7 -11.02 -25.67 -7.52
N GLN A 8 -10.60 -24.72 -8.34
CA GLN A 8 -9.64 -24.98 -9.42
C GLN A 8 -8.27 -25.34 -8.86
N VAL A 9 -7.79 -24.60 -7.86
CA VAL A 9 -6.52 -24.86 -7.16
C VAL A 9 -6.53 -26.22 -6.46
N TYR A 10 -7.63 -26.54 -5.77
CA TYR A 10 -7.81 -27.79 -5.03
C TYR A 10 -7.59 -29.05 -5.89
N LYS A 11 -7.89 -29.01 -7.19
CA LYS A 11 -7.66 -30.14 -8.12
C LYS A 11 -6.17 -30.51 -8.26
N PHE A 12 -5.28 -29.55 -8.04
CA PHE A 12 -3.83 -29.72 -8.13
C PHE A 12 -3.17 -29.98 -6.77
N LEU A 13 -3.89 -29.81 -5.67
CA LEU A 13 -3.37 -30.14 -4.34
C LEU A 13 -3.32 -31.68 -4.11
N PRO A 14 -2.57 -32.13 -3.10
CA PRO A 14 -2.54 -33.55 -2.71
C PRO A 14 -3.87 -34.12 -2.20
N GLN A 15 -4.82 -33.27 -1.78
CA GLN A 15 -6.17 -33.64 -1.31
C GLN A 15 -6.18 -34.58 -0.09
N THR A 16 -5.12 -34.53 0.73
CA THR A 16 -4.98 -35.40 1.91
C THR A 16 -5.65 -34.85 3.17
N ASN A 17 -5.94 -33.54 3.22
CA ASN A 17 -6.43 -32.84 4.41
C ASN A 17 -5.62 -33.12 5.69
N CYS A 18 -4.30 -33.30 5.53
CA CYS A 18 -3.39 -33.68 6.62
C CYS A 18 -3.12 -32.59 7.68
N ALA A 19 -3.55 -31.35 7.44
CA ALA A 19 -3.27 -30.17 8.28
C ALA A 19 -1.79 -29.82 8.51
N GLU A 20 -0.84 -30.44 7.79
CA GLU A 20 0.59 -30.14 7.88
C GLU A 20 0.95 -28.69 7.48
N CYS A 21 0.10 -28.03 6.69
CA CYS A 21 0.24 -26.62 6.30
C CYS A 21 -0.42 -25.63 7.29
N GLY A 22 -0.89 -26.12 8.44
CA GLY A 22 -1.60 -25.34 9.46
C GLY A 22 -3.06 -25.02 9.13
N GLU A 23 -3.58 -25.50 7.99
CA GLU A 23 -4.99 -25.34 7.61
C GLU A 23 -5.79 -26.60 7.85
N ALA A 24 -7.04 -26.44 8.31
CA ALA A 24 -7.93 -27.56 8.61
C ALA A 24 -8.24 -28.44 7.39
N THR A 25 -8.22 -27.87 6.17
CA THR A 25 -8.48 -28.60 4.93
C THR A 25 -7.60 -28.09 3.79
N CYS A 26 -7.36 -28.93 2.78
CA CYS A 26 -6.72 -28.50 1.53
C CYS A 26 -7.55 -27.43 0.79
N MET A 27 -8.88 -27.39 0.98
CA MET A 27 -9.72 -26.34 0.40
C MET A 27 -9.48 -24.98 1.07
N ALA A 28 -9.30 -24.94 2.39
CA ALA A 28 -8.90 -23.71 3.10
C ALA A 28 -7.52 -23.24 2.62
N PHE A 29 -6.55 -24.15 2.50
CA PHE A 29 -5.25 -23.83 1.91
C PHE A 29 -5.35 -23.32 0.47
N ALA A 30 -6.22 -23.89 -0.37
CA ALA A 30 -6.47 -23.41 -1.72
C ALA A 30 -7.01 -21.97 -1.75
N SER A 31 -7.83 -21.56 -0.78
CA SER A 31 -8.27 -20.17 -0.62
C SER A 31 -7.10 -19.25 -0.29
N HIS A 32 -6.21 -19.67 0.62
CA HIS A 32 -5.01 -18.92 0.98
C HIS A 32 -3.99 -18.77 -0.17
N LEU A 33 -3.99 -19.70 -1.14
CA LEU A 33 -3.20 -19.57 -2.35
C LEU A 33 -3.79 -18.54 -3.33
N ILE A 34 -5.12 -18.45 -3.43
CA ILE A 34 -5.81 -17.49 -4.30
C ILE A 34 -5.70 -16.05 -3.75
N ASP A 35 -5.79 -15.87 -2.44
CA ASP A 35 -5.62 -14.55 -1.81
C ASP A 35 -4.14 -14.19 -1.54
N ARG A 36 -3.21 -15.08 -1.89
CA ARG A 36 -1.74 -14.95 -1.74
C ARG A 36 -1.26 -14.79 -0.30
N SER A 37 -2.06 -15.17 0.69
CA SER A 37 -1.63 -15.21 2.09
C SER A 37 -0.70 -16.40 2.41
N LYS A 38 -0.68 -17.43 1.54
CA LYS A 38 0.26 -18.56 1.60
C LYS A 38 0.88 -18.86 0.24
N LYS A 39 2.01 -19.57 0.25
CA LYS A 39 2.72 -20.07 -0.94
C LYS A 39 2.48 -21.57 -1.14
N VAL A 40 2.71 -22.06 -2.36
CA VAL A 40 2.54 -23.49 -2.68
C VAL A 40 3.47 -24.36 -1.83
N GLU A 41 4.67 -23.86 -1.56
CA GLU A 41 5.71 -24.50 -0.78
C GLU A 41 5.34 -24.68 0.70
N ASP A 42 4.34 -23.94 1.20
CA ASP A 42 3.82 -24.08 2.56
C ASP A 42 3.00 -25.37 2.74
N CYS A 43 2.85 -26.18 1.68
CA CYS A 43 2.27 -27.53 1.73
C CYS A 43 3.37 -28.60 1.61
N PRO A 44 3.93 -29.11 2.73
CA PRO A 44 4.98 -30.12 2.68
C PRO A 44 4.65 -31.35 1.80
N PRO A 45 3.40 -31.87 1.78
CA PRO A 45 3.04 -32.99 0.91
C PRO A 45 3.18 -32.72 -0.59
N ILE A 46 3.02 -31.48 -1.07
CA ILE A 46 3.10 -31.17 -2.51
C ILE A 46 4.54 -31.19 -3.03
N LEU A 47 5.53 -31.06 -2.13
CA LEU A 47 6.95 -31.07 -2.44
C LEU A 47 7.52 -32.50 -2.62
N LYS A 48 6.73 -33.52 -2.27
CA LYS A 48 7.12 -34.93 -2.44
C LYS A 48 7.17 -35.29 -3.93
N GLU A 49 8.08 -36.19 -4.32
CA GLU A 49 8.32 -36.55 -5.73
C GLU A 49 7.05 -36.95 -6.49
N GLY A 50 6.12 -37.67 -5.85
CA GLY A 50 4.85 -38.08 -6.45
C GLY A 50 3.93 -36.93 -6.89
N PHE A 51 4.15 -35.71 -6.37
CA PHE A 51 3.35 -34.51 -6.68
C PHE A 51 4.10 -33.47 -7.51
N LYS A 52 5.36 -33.74 -7.91
CA LYS A 52 6.23 -32.79 -8.63
C LYS A 52 5.58 -32.17 -9.87
N LYS A 53 4.84 -32.97 -10.66
CA LYS A 53 4.12 -32.47 -11.84
C LYS A 53 3.01 -31.51 -11.46
N LYS A 54 2.17 -31.86 -10.48
CA LYS A 54 1.09 -31.00 -9.97
C LYS A 54 1.63 -29.72 -9.35
N TYR A 55 2.75 -29.80 -8.64
CA TYR A 55 3.47 -28.64 -8.11
C TYR A 55 3.86 -27.66 -9.22
N LEU A 56 4.56 -28.13 -10.27
CA LEU A 56 4.99 -27.27 -11.37
C LEU A 56 3.81 -26.64 -12.14
N GLU A 57 2.75 -27.41 -12.38
CA GLU A 57 1.53 -26.91 -13.00
C GLU A 57 0.86 -25.84 -12.12
N LEU A 58 0.72 -26.10 -10.82
CA LEU A 58 0.08 -25.18 -9.89
C LEU A 58 0.86 -23.87 -9.74
N VAL A 59 2.19 -23.94 -9.62
CA VAL A 59 3.07 -22.75 -9.61
C VAL A 59 2.88 -21.93 -10.89
N THR A 60 2.76 -22.59 -12.05
CA THR A 60 2.54 -21.91 -13.33
C THR A 60 1.15 -21.26 -13.43
N LEU A 61 0.12 -21.86 -12.82
CA LEU A 61 -1.24 -21.34 -12.81
C LEU A 61 -1.42 -20.16 -11.83
N LEU A 62 -0.72 -20.21 -10.70
CA LEU A 62 -0.71 -19.17 -9.67
C LEU A 62 0.31 -18.06 -9.95
N ALA A 63 1.18 -18.21 -10.95
CA ALA A 63 2.06 -17.14 -11.38
C ALA A 63 1.21 -15.90 -11.77
N PRO A 64 1.62 -14.70 -11.32
CA PRO A 64 0.91 -13.48 -11.65
C PRO A 64 0.95 -13.20 -13.16
N GLU A 65 -0.02 -12.44 -13.68
CA GLU A 65 0.01 -12.06 -15.10
C GLU A 65 1.20 -11.17 -15.42
N ILE A 66 1.46 -10.19 -14.55
CA ILE A 66 2.66 -9.36 -14.53
C ILE A 66 3.66 -9.96 -13.56
N ARG A 67 4.91 -10.14 -13.98
CA ARG A 67 5.95 -10.69 -13.13
C ARG A 67 6.10 -9.86 -11.85
N GLU A 68 6.24 -10.55 -10.74
CA GLU A 68 6.60 -9.96 -9.46
C GLU A 68 8.13 -9.97 -9.35
N ILE A 69 8.71 -8.85 -8.92
CA ILE A 69 10.15 -8.76 -8.63
C ILE A 69 10.34 -8.24 -7.21
N THR A 70 11.46 -8.62 -6.59
CA THR A 70 11.83 -8.13 -5.25
C THR A 70 13.08 -7.26 -5.34
N ILE A 71 13.02 -6.08 -4.73
CA ILE A 71 14.13 -5.14 -4.61
C ILE A 71 14.48 -4.99 -3.13
N GLY A 72 15.77 -5.02 -2.80
CA GLY A 72 16.22 -5.03 -1.42
C GLY A 72 16.28 -6.43 -0.81
N THR A 73 16.66 -6.48 0.47
CA THR A 73 16.75 -7.71 1.26
C THR A 73 16.15 -7.53 2.65
N GLY A 74 15.83 -8.64 3.33
CA GLY A 74 15.27 -8.64 4.68
C GLY A 74 13.84 -8.08 4.76
N GLU A 75 13.46 -7.61 5.94
CA GLU A 75 12.09 -7.13 6.25
C GLU A 75 11.68 -5.88 5.48
N ARG A 76 12.66 -5.12 4.95
CA ARG A 76 12.44 -3.91 4.16
C ARG A 76 12.46 -4.17 2.66
N ALA A 77 12.68 -5.41 2.22
CA ALA A 77 12.59 -5.77 0.82
C ALA A 77 11.20 -5.44 0.28
N LYS A 78 11.15 -4.86 -0.92
CA LYS A 78 9.92 -4.41 -1.55
C LYS A 78 9.63 -5.25 -2.78
N ARG A 79 8.42 -5.81 -2.83
CA ARG A 79 7.89 -6.45 -4.04
C ARG A 79 7.14 -5.43 -4.88
N ILE A 80 7.29 -5.52 -6.20
CA ILE A 80 6.57 -4.70 -7.18
C ILE A 80 6.09 -5.58 -8.34
N GLY A 81 5.05 -5.13 -9.05
CA GLY A 81 4.37 -5.90 -10.07
C GLY A 81 3.38 -6.89 -9.47
N GLY A 82 3.34 -8.12 -10.00
CA GLY A 82 2.46 -9.15 -9.45
C GLY A 82 0.97 -8.99 -9.81
N ASP A 83 0.60 -8.05 -10.68
CA ASP A 83 -0.79 -7.81 -11.03
C ASP A 83 -1.41 -8.91 -11.91
N ASP A 84 -2.71 -9.16 -11.69
CA ASP A 84 -3.52 -10.12 -12.46
C ASP A 84 -4.68 -9.49 -13.22
N ILE A 85 -5.07 -8.29 -12.81
CA ILE A 85 -6.30 -7.63 -13.23
C ILE A 85 -6.02 -6.19 -13.65
N LEU A 86 -6.87 -5.66 -14.54
CA LEU A 86 -6.79 -4.26 -14.95
C LEU A 86 -7.57 -3.33 -14.01
N TYR A 87 -8.61 -3.85 -13.37
CA TYR A 87 -9.51 -3.05 -12.55
C TYR A 87 -9.70 -3.69 -11.18
N ARG A 88 -9.36 -2.95 -10.11
CA ARG A 88 -9.38 -3.47 -8.73
C ARG A 88 -10.66 -4.20 -8.33
N HIS A 89 -11.82 -3.77 -8.82
CA HIS A 89 -13.12 -4.41 -8.50
C HIS A 89 -13.28 -5.84 -9.05
N GLN A 90 -12.40 -6.29 -9.96
CA GLN A 90 -12.40 -7.67 -10.47
C GLN A 90 -11.77 -8.65 -9.48
N LEU A 91 -10.86 -8.18 -8.62
CA LEU A 91 -10.16 -8.95 -7.60
C LEU A 91 -9.64 -7.98 -6.53
N THR A 92 -8.33 -7.72 -6.52
CA THR A 92 -7.61 -6.71 -5.75
C THR A 92 -6.25 -6.47 -6.40
N PHE A 93 -5.62 -5.35 -6.10
CA PHE A 93 -4.19 -5.16 -6.38
C PHE A 93 -3.40 -5.57 -5.15
N PHE A 94 -2.34 -6.37 -5.33
CA PHE A 94 -1.65 -7.02 -4.21
C PHE A 94 -0.43 -6.23 -3.72
N ASP A 95 0.45 -5.81 -4.62
CA ASP A 95 1.73 -5.19 -4.27
C ASP A 95 1.67 -3.67 -4.50
N PRO A 96 1.56 -2.85 -3.42
CA PRO A 96 1.39 -1.41 -3.57
C PRO A 96 2.61 -0.75 -4.21
N THR A 97 2.34 0.24 -5.09
CA THR A 97 3.37 1.07 -5.73
C THR A 97 4.49 1.44 -4.77
N ALA A 98 5.72 1.10 -5.14
CA ALA A 98 6.90 1.47 -4.38
C ALA A 98 7.25 2.95 -4.61
N LEU A 99 7.36 3.72 -3.53
CA LEU A 99 7.72 5.14 -3.57
C LEU A 99 9.21 5.29 -3.20
N ALA A 100 10.03 5.64 -4.19
CA ALA A 100 11.46 5.89 -4.03
C ALA A 100 11.75 7.39 -4.08
N TYR A 101 12.27 7.97 -2.99
CA TYR A 101 12.62 9.39 -2.96
C TYR A 101 14.10 9.60 -3.27
N ASP A 102 14.39 10.62 -4.07
CA ASP A 102 15.72 10.83 -4.59
C ASP A 102 16.68 11.45 -3.56
N VAL A 103 17.95 11.12 -3.70
CA VAL A 103 19.11 11.85 -3.19
C VAL A 103 20.15 11.88 -4.31
N TRP A 104 21.13 12.77 -4.27
CA TRP A 104 22.11 12.86 -5.34
C TRP A 104 23.54 13.07 -4.83
N ASP A 105 24.50 12.65 -5.65
CA ASP A 105 25.92 12.57 -5.30
C ASP A 105 26.65 13.92 -5.22
N THR A 106 26.02 15.02 -5.61
CA THR A 106 26.54 16.38 -5.41
C THR A 106 25.99 17.06 -4.17
N MET A 107 25.10 16.42 -3.40
CA MET A 107 24.62 16.95 -2.12
C MET A 107 25.77 17.10 -1.11
N PRO A 108 25.81 18.18 -0.32
CA PRO A 108 26.60 18.23 0.90
C PRO A 108 26.26 17.07 1.83
N GLU A 109 27.26 16.49 2.49
CA GLU A 109 27.06 15.27 3.30
C GLU A 109 26.02 15.46 4.42
N ASN A 110 26.01 16.61 5.09
CA ASN A 110 25.03 16.93 6.13
C ASN A 110 23.60 16.95 5.58
N GLU A 111 23.38 17.57 4.41
CA GLU A 111 22.07 17.63 3.75
C GLU A 111 21.64 16.25 3.24
N LEU A 112 22.58 15.46 2.72
CA LEU A 112 22.33 14.07 2.30
C LEU A 112 21.83 13.25 3.48
N VAL A 113 22.54 13.29 4.62
CA VAL A 113 22.19 12.55 5.83
C VAL A 113 20.83 13.00 6.37
N GLU A 114 20.58 14.31 6.41
CA GLU A 114 19.30 14.86 6.86
C GLU A 114 18.15 14.39 5.96
N ARG A 115 18.33 14.45 4.63
CA ARG A 115 17.33 14.04 3.65
C ARG A 115 17.01 12.55 3.73
N VAL A 116 18.02 11.68 3.82
CA VAL A 116 17.84 10.23 4.03
C VAL A 116 17.06 9.98 5.32
N ASN A 117 17.38 10.69 6.40
CA ASN A 117 16.66 10.57 7.67
C ASN A 117 15.20 11.02 7.58
N LYS A 118 14.90 12.10 6.85
CA LYS A 118 13.51 12.54 6.61
C LYS A 118 12.72 11.47 5.86
N ILE A 119 13.31 10.86 4.83
CA ILE A 119 12.68 9.79 4.04
C ILE A 119 12.40 8.57 4.92
N GLN A 120 13.41 8.00 5.60
CA GLN A 120 13.25 6.74 6.32
C GLN A 120 12.38 6.83 7.59
N ASN A 121 12.28 8.03 8.17
CA ASN A 121 11.47 8.27 9.36
C ASN A 121 10.06 8.79 9.03
N PHE A 122 9.76 9.03 7.75
CA PHE A 122 8.40 9.42 7.36
C PHE A 122 7.41 8.32 7.74
N ARG A 123 6.40 8.71 8.53
CA ARG A 123 5.26 7.85 8.84
C ARG A 123 4.01 8.69 9.02
N LYS A 124 2.89 8.21 8.48
CA LYS A 124 1.56 8.78 8.69
C LYS A 124 0.64 7.71 9.26
N PHE A 125 0.13 7.91 10.47
CA PHE A 125 -0.95 7.06 10.99
C PHE A 125 -2.23 7.30 10.20
N TYR A 126 -2.80 6.22 9.66
CA TYR A 126 -4.02 6.23 8.86
C TYR A 126 -4.73 4.88 9.03
N VAL A 127 -5.97 4.92 9.49
CA VAL A 127 -6.87 3.75 9.61
C VAL A 127 -6.19 2.54 10.30
N GLY A 128 -5.63 2.76 11.49
CA GLY A 128 -5.07 1.68 12.33
C GLY A 128 -3.66 1.22 12.00
N LYS A 129 -3.00 1.82 11.01
CA LYS A 129 -1.62 1.48 10.62
C LYS A 129 -0.79 2.72 10.29
N PHE A 130 0.53 2.56 10.27
CA PHE A 130 1.44 3.59 9.76
C PHE A 130 1.72 3.37 8.27
N LEU A 131 1.41 4.38 7.47
CA LEU A 131 1.84 4.48 6.07
C LEU A 131 3.27 5.02 6.03
N ASN A 132 4.14 4.36 5.29
CA ASN A 132 5.56 4.72 5.14
C ASN A 132 5.92 4.82 3.65
N VAL A 133 7.09 5.37 3.36
CA VAL A 133 7.70 5.31 2.01
C VAL A 133 8.66 4.12 1.92
N ASP A 134 9.03 3.71 0.71
CA ASP A 134 9.59 2.37 0.52
C ASP A 134 11.10 2.37 0.23
N MET A 135 11.62 3.34 -0.52
CA MET A 135 12.96 3.23 -1.12
C MET A 135 13.69 4.56 -1.21
N ILE A 136 15.00 4.50 -1.48
CA ILE A 136 15.84 5.67 -1.79
C ILE A 136 16.44 5.52 -3.18
N ALA A 137 16.26 6.53 -4.04
CA ALA A 137 16.86 6.59 -5.36
C ALA A 137 18.11 7.49 -5.35
N ILE A 138 19.28 6.91 -5.57
CA ILE A 138 20.56 7.63 -5.54
C ILE A 138 20.92 8.02 -6.97
N ARG A 139 20.88 9.32 -7.28
CA ARG A 139 21.17 9.85 -8.62
C ARG A 139 22.63 10.28 -8.77
N CYS A 140 23.27 9.83 -9.84
CA CYS A 140 24.54 10.38 -10.28
C CYS A 140 24.28 11.68 -11.05
N VAL A 141 24.54 12.82 -10.39
CA VAL A 141 24.48 14.15 -11.00
C VAL A 141 25.89 14.62 -11.37
N SER A 142 26.92 14.12 -10.66
CA SER A 142 28.31 14.51 -10.88
C SER A 142 28.94 13.94 -12.15
N GLY A 143 28.46 12.78 -12.63
CA GLY A 143 29.13 11.99 -13.66
C GLY A 143 30.40 11.28 -13.18
N ASP A 144 30.70 11.31 -11.88
CA ASP A 144 31.90 10.73 -11.28
C ASP A 144 31.58 9.41 -10.55
N ALA A 145 32.18 8.31 -11.02
CA ALA A 145 31.97 6.98 -10.47
C ALA A 145 32.44 6.82 -9.00
N LEU A 146 33.54 7.46 -8.61
CA LEU A 146 34.06 7.40 -7.25
C LEU A 146 33.18 8.19 -6.29
N LYS A 147 32.74 9.38 -6.71
CA LYS A 147 31.82 10.21 -5.93
C LYS A 147 30.49 9.51 -5.74
N PHE A 148 29.93 8.93 -6.80
CA PHE A 148 28.70 8.15 -6.73
C PHE A 148 28.84 6.96 -5.77
N ALA A 149 29.91 6.17 -5.88
CA ALA A 149 30.17 5.05 -4.96
C ALA A 149 30.28 5.48 -3.49
N ALA A 150 30.92 6.63 -3.21
CA ALA A 150 31.00 7.19 -1.87
C ALA A 150 29.61 7.57 -1.31
N THR A 151 28.78 8.23 -2.13
CA THR A 151 27.39 8.55 -1.77
C THR A 151 26.57 7.29 -1.52
N VAL A 152 26.67 6.28 -2.40
CA VAL A 152 25.98 4.99 -2.24
C VAL A 152 26.37 4.33 -0.92
N ARG A 153 27.68 4.29 -0.59
CA ARG A 153 28.17 3.75 0.68
C ARG A 153 27.52 4.45 1.87
N LYS A 154 27.60 5.79 1.88
CA LYS A 154 27.07 6.61 2.97
C LYS A 154 25.57 6.41 3.17
N VAL A 155 24.77 6.46 2.09
CA VAL A 155 23.32 6.22 2.16
C VAL A 155 23.04 4.82 2.73
N SER A 156 23.78 3.81 2.27
CA SER A 156 23.57 2.42 2.67
C SER A 156 23.96 2.12 4.13
N GLU A 157 24.79 2.97 4.75
CA GLU A 157 25.14 2.90 6.18
C GLU A 157 24.07 3.55 7.07
N ILE A 158 23.33 4.53 6.53
CA ILE A 158 22.30 5.28 7.27
C ILE A 158 20.96 4.56 7.24
N THR A 159 20.62 3.90 6.13
CA THR A 159 19.30 3.32 5.92
C THR A 159 19.32 1.82 5.61
N LYS A 160 18.22 1.16 5.97
CA LYS A 160 17.89 -0.21 5.56
C LYS A 160 16.85 -0.26 4.43
N LEU A 161 16.40 0.89 3.94
CA LEU A 161 15.48 0.92 2.80
C LEU A 161 16.19 0.40 1.54
N PRO A 162 15.48 -0.33 0.65
CA PRO A 162 16.01 -0.70 -0.65
C PRO A 162 16.46 0.51 -1.48
N LEU A 163 17.47 0.29 -2.31
CA LEU A 163 18.13 1.34 -3.07
C LEU A 163 17.85 1.19 -4.57
N VAL A 164 17.68 2.33 -5.24
CA VAL A 164 17.73 2.45 -6.71
C VAL A 164 19.00 3.21 -7.08
N LEU A 165 19.87 2.64 -7.91
CA LEU A 165 21.09 3.28 -8.39
C LEU A 165 20.81 3.90 -9.76
N CYS A 166 20.81 5.23 -9.87
CA CYS A 166 20.35 5.94 -11.06
C CYS A 166 21.50 6.59 -11.83
N SER A 167 21.88 5.99 -12.97
CA SER A 167 22.82 6.51 -13.96
C SER A 167 22.62 5.82 -15.33
N PHE A 168 22.88 6.52 -16.43
CA PHE A 168 23.03 5.89 -17.75
C PHE A 168 24.47 5.48 -18.07
N ASP A 169 25.43 5.78 -17.20
CA ASP A 169 26.83 5.38 -17.34
C ASP A 169 27.07 4.02 -16.65
N PRO A 170 27.41 2.95 -17.38
CA PRO A 170 27.70 1.63 -16.81
C PRO A 170 28.85 1.65 -15.79
N ALA A 171 29.88 2.48 -15.97
CA ALA A 171 31.00 2.57 -15.04
C ALA A 171 30.56 3.12 -13.67
N VAL A 172 29.68 4.13 -13.68
CA VAL A 172 29.05 4.67 -12.47
C VAL A 172 28.18 3.62 -11.78
N LEU A 173 27.33 2.91 -12.54
CA LEU A 173 26.48 1.84 -11.98
C LEU A 173 27.32 0.73 -11.34
N LYS A 174 28.39 0.30 -12.02
CA LYS A 174 29.33 -0.70 -11.50
C LYS A 174 29.95 -0.25 -10.18
N ALA A 175 30.42 1.00 -10.10
CA ALA A 175 31.03 1.54 -8.89
C ALA A 175 30.05 1.54 -7.71
N GLY A 176 28.77 1.89 -7.93
CA GLY A 176 27.73 1.77 -6.91
C GLY A 176 27.43 0.32 -6.52
N LEU A 177 27.32 -0.58 -7.49
CA LEU A 177 27.04 -2.01 -7.26
C LEU A 177 28.13 -2.69 -6.44
N GLU A 178 29.40 -2.37 -6.66
CA GLU A 178 30.51 -2.91 -5.87
C GLU A 178 30.37 -2.64 -4.36
N VAL A 179 29.63 -1.58 -4.00
CA VAL A 179 29.36 -1.20 -2.61
C VAL A 179 28.17 -1.95 -2.00
N VAL A 180 27.12 -2.22 -2.77
CA VAL A 180 25.81 -2.67 -2.23
C VAL A 180 25.19 -3.88 -2.96
N LYS A 181 25.96 -4.65 -3.72
CA LYS A 181 25.47 -5.83 -4.46
C LYS A 181 24.70 -6.85 -3.61
N ASP A 182 25.10 -7.02 -2.35
CA ASP A 182 24.47 -7.90 -1.37
C ASP A 182 23.13 -7.38 -0.84
N LYS A 183 22.80 -6.12 -1.13
CA LYS A 183 21.53 -5.47 -0.77
C LYS A 183 20.49 -5.53 -1.89
N ASN A 184 20.75 -6.27 -2.98
CA ASN A 184 19.82 -6.44 -4.12
C ASN A 184 19.22 -5.10 -4.62
N PRO A 185 20.04 -4.10 -5.00
CA PRO A 185 19.56 -2.80 -5.47
C PRO A 185 18.93 -2.91 -6.87
N LEU A 186 18.01 -1.99 -7.20
CA LEU A 186 17.55 -1.81 -8.58
C LEU A 186 18.51 -0.89 -9.32
N ILE A 187 18.97 -1.28 -10.51
CA ILE A 187 19.78 -0.39 -11.37
C ILE A 187 18.92 0.30 -12.42
N TYR A 188 19.00 1.61 -12.47
CA TYR A 188 18.35 2.47 -13.46
C TYR A 188 19.46 3.17 -14.26
N ALA A 189 19.61 2.98 -15.58
CA ALA A 189 18.82 2.10 -16.45
C ALA A 189 19.61 1.68 -17.71
N ALA A 190 19.19 0.56 -18.30
CA ALA A 190 19.59 0.16 -19.64
C ALA A 190 18.73 0.85 -20.70
N ASN A 191 19.36 1.34 -21.76
CA ASN A 191 18.74 1.96 -22.93
C ASN A 191 19.45 1.47 -24.20
N GLU A 192 18.99 1.90 -25.38
CA GLU A 192 19.54 1.48 -26.69
C GLU A 192 21.06 1.68 -26.84
N LYS A 193 21.68 2.59 -26.10
CA LYS A 193 23.10 2.94 -26.23
C LYS A 193 24.00 2.15 -25.28
N ASN A 194 23.50 1.73 -24.13
CA ASN A 194 24.30 1.13 -23.06
C ASN A 194 23.84 -0.28 -22.66
N TRP A 195 22.82 -0.83 -23.33
CA TRP A 195 22.14 -2.06 -22.90
C TRP A 195 23.07 -3.25 -22.70
N SER A 196 24.09 -3.40 -23.57
CA SER A 196 25.03 -4.52 -23.53
C SER A 196 25.80 -4.52 -22.20
N GLU A 197 26.48 -3.42 -21.87
CA GLU A 197 27.25 -3.30 -20.64
C GLU A 197 26.36 -3.39 -19.39
N VAL A 198 25.18 -2.75 -19.41
CA VAL A 198 24.25 -2.81 -18.26
C VAL A 198 23.68 -4.22 -18.06
N SER A 199 23.45 -4.98 -19.13
CA SER A 199 22.99 -6.38 -19.03
C SER A 199 24.04 -7.28 -18.37
N GLU A 200 25.33 -7.07 -18.68
CA GLU A 200 26.43 -7.77 -18.02
C GLU A 200 26.48 -7.45 -16.52
N LEU A 201 26.28 -6.19 -16.14
CA LEU A 201 26.18 -5.82 -14.72
C LEU A 201 25.00 -6.53 -14.04
N ALA A 202 23.81 -6.51 -14.63
CA ALA A 202 22.63 -7.17 -14.08
C ALA A 202 22.85 -8.68 -13.87
N LEU A 203 23.49 -9.37 -14.84
CA LEU A 203 23.82 -10.79 -14.75
C LEU A 203 24.88 -11.09 -13.70
N ASN A 204 26.00 -10.35 -13.73
CA ASN A 204 27.15 -10.59 -12.86
C ASN A 204 26.80 -10.34 -11.39
N TYR A 205 26.05 -9.27 -11.13
CA TYR A 205 25.63 -8.90 -9.77
C TYR A 205 24.29 -9.53 -9.35
N LYS A 206 23.54 -10.14 -10.29
CA LYS A 206 22.22 -10.76 -10.07
C LYS A 206 21.22 -9.79 -9.44
N VAL A 207 21.11 -8.61 -10.03
CA VAL A 207 20.28 -7.50 -9.54
C VAL A 207 19.17 -7.15 -10.53
N PRO A 208 18.02 -6.63 -10.06
CA PRO A 208 16.97 -6.14 -10.94
C PRO A 208 17.43 -4.91 -11.75
N VAL A 209 16.89 -4.77 -12.96
CA VAL A 209 17.28 -3.72 -13.91
C VAL A 209 16.08 -3.04 -14.56
N VAL A 210 16.15 -1.71 -14.68
CA VAL A 210 15.18 -0.91 -15.43
C VAL A 210 15.61 -0.81 -16.88
N LEU A 211 14.67 -1.06 -17.80
CA LEU A 211 14.82 -0.84 -19.23
C LEU A 211 14.08 0.43 -19.62
N PHE A 212 14.78 1.37 -20.24
CA PHE A 212 14.26 2.67 -20.60
C PHE A 212 14.15 2.84 -22.12
N SER A 213 12.94 3.16 -22.59
CA SER A 213 12.71 3.73 -23.92
C SER A 213 11.31 4.35 -24.01
N SER A 214 11.20 5.54 -24.60
CA SER A 214 9.90 6.15 -24.88
C SER A 214 9.16 5.53 -26.07
N ASP A 215 9.83 4.63 -26.80
CA ASP A 215 9.28 3.86 -27.92
C ASP A 215 8.99 2.43 -27.43
N LEU A 216 7.73 2.01 -27.54
CA LEU A 216 7.29 0.72 -27.02
C LEU A 216 7.86 -0.48 -27.78
N ASP A 217 8.17 -0.34 -29.07
CA ASP A 217 8.73 -1.44 -29.87
C ASP A 217 10.20 -1.66 -29.50
N LYS A 218 10.93 -0.56 -29.27
CA LYS A 218 12.30 -0.61 -28.75
C LYS A 218 12.36 -1.11 -27.32
N LEU A 219 11.44 -0.66 -26.47
CA LEU A 219 11.33 -1.15 -25.08
C LEU A 219 11.06 -2.66 -25.05
N LYS A 220 10.14 -3.13 -25.91
CA LYS A 220 9.86 -4.55 -26.10
C LYS A 220 11.10 -5.32 -26.58
N SER A 221 11.82 -4.77 -27.55
CA SER A 221 13.05 -5.38 -28.07
C SER A 221 14.10 -5.54 -26.97
N LEU A 222 14.32 -4.52 -26.13
CA LEU A 222 15.20 -4.61 -24.96
C LEU A 222 14.73 -5.69 -23.97
N ALA A 223 13.43 -5.75 -23.67
CA ALA A 223 12.87 -6.73 -22.74
C ALA A 223 13.06 -8.18 -23.22
N LEU A 224 12.91 -8.42 -24.54
CA LEU A 224 13.19 -9.71 -25.16
C LEU A 224 14.67 -10.07 -25.04
N THR A 225 15.57 -9.17 -25.44
CA THR A 225 17.02 -9.40 -25.36
C THR A 225 17.46 -9.74 -23.94
N PHE A 226 17.03 -8.96 -22.93
CA PHE A 226 17.38 -9.24 -21.54
C PHE A 226 16.80 -10.57 -21.05
N GLY A 227 15.57 -10.89 -21.45
CA GLY A 227 14.92 -12.16 -21.14
C GLY A 227 15.66 -13.37 -21.72
N GLU A 228 16.12 -13.29 -22.97
CA GLU A 228 16.92 -14.32 -23.64
C GLU A 228 18.30 -14.53 -23.00
N MET A 229 18.89 -13.45 -22.47
CA MET A 229 20.11 -13.50 -21.67
C MET A 229 19.90 -14.11 -20.26
N GLY A 230 18.65 -14.39 -19.88
CA GLY A 230 18.30 -14.98 -18.59
C GLY A 230 18.03 -13.96 -17.48
N ILE A 231 18.02 -12.66 -17.79
CA ILE A 231 17.67 -11.61 -16.85
C ILE A 231 16.14 -11.53 -16.77
N LYS A 232 15.58 -11.91 -15.62
CA LYS A 232 14.12 -11.98 -15.44
C LYS A 232 13.55 -10.86 -14.58
N ASP A 233 14.38 -10.24 -13.74
CA ASP A 233 13.98 -9.16 -12.84
C ASP A 233 14.10 -7.81 -13.55
N ILE A 234 13.16 -7.60 -14.48
CA ILE A 234 13.11 -6.44 -15.35
C ILE A 234 12.00 -5.49 -14.88
N VAL A 235 12.26 -4.19 -14.95
CA VAL A 235 11.26 -3.12 -14.82
C VAL A 235 11.24 -2.31 -16.11
N LEU A 236 10.07 -1.93 -16.59
CA LEU A 236 9.90 -1.15 -17.81
C LEU A 236 9.68 0.33 -17.49
N ASP A 237 10.50 1.22 -18.03
CA ASP A 237 10.27 2.66 -18.02
C ASP A 237 9.95 3.15 -19.45
N PRO A 238 8.67 3.38 -19.77
CA PRO A 238 8.26 3.93 -21.07
C PRO A 238 8.45 5.45 -21.17
N GLY A 239 9.12 6.07 -20.19
CA GLY A 239 9.36 7.51 -20.07
C GLY A 239 8.17 8.28 -19.52
N THR A 240 8.41 9.09 -18.48
CA THR A 240 7.39 9.93 -17.82
C THR A 240 7.58 11.41 -18.15
N TYR A 241 6.57 12.04 -18.75
CA TYR A 241 6.62 13.44 -19.16
C TYR A 241 5.50 14.25 -18.51
N PRO A 242 5.79 15.40 -17.87
CA PRO A 242 4.86 16.04 -16.93
C PRO A 242 3.82 16.96 -17.58
N GLN A 243 3.90 17.23 -18.90
CA GLN A 243 3.07 18.26 -19.53
C GLN A 243 2.58 17.95 -20.96
N GLY A 244 1.47 18.60 -21.32
CA GLY A 244 0.96 18.68 -22.70
C GLY A 244 0.69 17.33 -23.36
N LYS A 245 0.99 17.25 -24.66
CA LYS A 245 0.80 16.04 -25.48
C LYS A 245 1.61 14.85 -24.94
N GLN A 246 2.81 15.09 -24.42
CA GLN A 246 3.69 14.03 -23.91
C GLN A 246 3.17 13.39 -22.63
N LEU A 247 2.44 14.14 -21.79
CA LEU A 247 1.74 13.56 -20.64
C LEU A 247 0.65 12.57 -21.09
N LYS A 248 -0.15 12.96 -22.08
CA LYS A 248 -1.15 12.05 -22.68
C LYS A 248 -0.48 10.80 -23.24
N GLU A 249 0.62 10.94 -23.97
CA GLU A 249 1.36 9.80 -24.52
C GLU A 249 1.94 8.91 -23.42
N THR A 250 2.44 9.49 -22.33
CA THR A 250 2.90 8.74 -21.14
C THR A 250 1.77 7.87 -20.60
N PHE A 251 0.60 8.46 -20.35
CA PHE A 251 -0.58 7.75 -19.87
C PHE A 251 -1.00 6.61 -20.81
N GLU A 252 -1.00 6.85 -22.12
CA GLU A 252 -1.32 5.83 -23.12
C GLU A 252 -0.31 4.66 -23.12
N ARG A 253 1.00 4.94 -22.96
CA ARG A 253 2.05 3.90 -22.89
C ARG A 253 1.84 2.97 -21.69
N PHE A 254 1.57 3.51 -20.50
CA PHE A 254 1.29 2.71 -19.31
C PHE A 254 0.08 1.80 -19.49
N ILE A 255 -1.01 2.34 -20.06
CA ILE A 255 -2.22 1.54 -20.34
C ILE A 255 -1.94 0.44 -21.36
N LYS A 256 -1.22 0.75 -22.44
CA LYS A 256 -0.86 -0.23 -23.48
C LYS A 256 -0.03 -1.36 -22.88
N LEU A 257 1.05 -1.06 -22.16
CA LEU A 257 1.91 -2.06 -21.54
C LEU A 257 1.13 -2.99 -20.60
N ARG A 258 0.35 -2.44 -19.66
CA ARG A 258 -0.42 -3.28 -18.73
C ARG A 258 -1.46 -4.13 -19.44
N ARG A 259 -2.18 -3.55 -20.43
CA ARG A 259 -3.18 -4.30 -21.20
C ARG A 259 -2.55 -5.41 -22.04
N SER A 260 -1.41 -5.16 -22.66
CA SER A 260 -0.72 -6.17 -23.45
C SER A 260 -0.20 -7.32 -22.57
N GLY A 261 0.32 -7.01 -21.38
CA GLY A 261 0.76 -8.05 -20.43
C GLY A 261 -0.40 -8.90 -19.87
N ILE A 262 -1.51 -8.27 -19.46
CA ILE A 262 -2.63 -8.95 -18.79
C ILE A 262 -3.67 -9.47 -19.79
N LYS A 263 -4.24 -8.58 -20.61
CA LYS A 263 -5.41 -8.91 -21.46
C LYS A 263 -5.01 -9.66 -22.72
N GLU A 264 -3.89 -9.29 -23.33
CA GLU A 264 -3.40 -9.92 -24.57
C GLU A 264 -2.44 -11.09 -24.29
N GLY A 265 -1.97 -11.23 -23.04
CA GLY A 265 -1.11 -12.33 -22.63
C GLY A 265 0.32 -12.27 -23.18
N GLN A 266 0.80 -11.07 -23.55
CA GLN A 266 2.17 -10.86 -24.05
C GLN A 266 3.20 -10.98 -22.91
N LYS A 267 3.67 -12.21 -22.66
CA LYS A 267 4.56 -12.56 -21.54
C LYS A 267 5.99 -11.99 -21.65
N ASP A 268 6.37 -11.57 -22.83
CA ASP A 268 7.62 -10.91 -23.19
C ASP A 268 7.69 -9.46 -22.71
N ILE A 269 6.57 -8.83 -22.39
CA ILE A 269 6.49 -7.45 -21.87
C ILE A 269 5.70 -7.34 -20.56
N ALA A 270 5.33 -8.48 -19.98
CA ALA A 270 4.56 -8.57 -18.74
C ALA A 270 5.45 -8.38 -17.49
N TYR A 271 6.02 -7.18 -17.35
CA TYR A 271 6.91 -6.77 -16.27
C TYR A 271 6.35 -5.56 -15.50
N PRO A 272 6.82 -5.31 -14.27
CA PRO A 272 6.51 -4.08 -13.55
C PRO A 272 6.87 -2.83 -14.35
N ILE A 273 6.11 -1.75 -14.19
CA ILE A 273 6.27 -0.48 -14.90
C ILE A 273 6.71 0.61 -13.91
N MET A 274 7.78 1.34 -14.26
CA MET A 274 8.26 2.49 -13.52
C MET A 274 7.68 3.78 -14.06
N ALA A 275 7.28 4.69 -13.16
CA ALA A 275 7.09 6.10 -13.48
C ALA A 275 8.20 6.96 -12.85
N VAL A 276 8.53 8.09 -13.48
CA VAL A 276 9.49 9.07 -12.95
C VAL A 276 8.80 10.44 -12.80
N PRO A 277 7.84 10.61 -11.86
CA PRO A 277 7.22 11.91 -11.58
C PRO A 277 8.21 13.03 -11.28
N LEU A 278 9.40 12.70 -10.75
CA LEU A 278 10.51 13.63 -10.53
C LEU A 278 10.82 14.50 -11.77
N ASN A 279 10.54 14.03 -12.99
CA ASN A 279 10.72 14.81 -14.21
C ASN A 279 9.92 16.13 -14.24
N ALA A 280 8.90 16.30 -13.38
CA ALA A 280 8.24 17.59 -13.17
C ALA A 280 9.23 18.70 -12.78
N TRP A 281 10.25 18.37 -11.98
CA TRP A 281 11.30 19.29 -11.53
C TRP A 281 12.30 19.69 -12.62
N LEU A 282 12.31 18.98 -13.76
CA LEU A 282 13.10 19.36 -14.94
C LEU A 282 12.36 20.36 -15.83
N VAL A 283 11.04 20.45 -15.69
CA VAL A 283 10.17 21.25 -16.56
C VAL A 283 9.68 22.51 -15.85
N TYR A 284 9.26 22.38 -14.60
CA TYR A 284 8.76 23.49 -13.80
C TYR A 284 9.87 24.04 -12.90
N LYS A 285 10.16 25.34 -13.04
CA LYS A 285 11.20 26.02 -12.25
C LYS A 285 10.73 26.45 -10.86
N ASP A 286 9.45 26.74 -10.73
CA ASP A 286 8.83 27.08 -9.45
C ASP A 286 8.64 25.81 -8.61
N THR A 287 9.13 25.84 -7.36
CA THR A 287 9.18 24.66 -6.49
C THR A 287 7.79 24.14 -6.14
N VAL A 288 6.83 25.03 -5.89
CA VAL A 288 5.45 24.67 -5.56
C VAL A 288 4.79 24.02 -6.76
N THR A 289 4.94 24.60 -7.95
CA THR A 289 4.39 24.06 -9.20
C THR A 289 5.02 22.72 -9.57
N ALA A 290 6.34 22.57 -9.41
CA ALA A 290 7.04 21.31 -9.65
C ALA A 290 6.54 20.21 -8.69
N SER A 291 6.48 20.51 -7.39
CA SER A 291 5.95 19.58 -6.38
C SER A 291 4.49 19.23 -6.63
N TYR A 292 3.67 20.19 -7.05
CA TYR A 292 2.26 19.95 -7.39
C TYR A 292 2.14 18.97 -8.57
N TRP A 293 2.86 19.21 -9.67
CA TRP A 293 2.81 18.33 -10.83
C TRP A 293 3.41 16.96 -10.57
N GLU A 294 4.48 16.87 -9.78
CA GLU A 294 4.99 15.59 -9.29
C GLU A 294 3.90 14.80 -8.55
N THR A 295 3.21 15.45 -7.60
CA THR A 295 2.11 14.83 -6.82
C THR A 295 0.96 14.36 -7.72
N VAL A 296 0.61 15.17 -8.75
CA VAL A 296 -0.42 14.82 -9.74
C VAL A 296 0.00 13.58 -10.54
N LEU A 297 1.24 13.52 -11.03
CA LEU A 297 1.75 12.38 -11.79
C LEU A 297 1.81 11.13 -10.92
N ALA A 298 2.30 11.25 -9.69
CA ALA A 298 2.33 10.16 -8.72
C ALA A 298 0.92 9.60 -8.47
N SER A 299 -0.07 10.49 -8.33
CA SER A 299 -1.48 10.11 -8.16
C SER A 299 -2.03 9.38 -9.40
N ILE A 300 -1.77 9.90 -10.60
CA ILE A 300 -2.22 9.29 -11.87
C ILE A 300 -1.66 7.88 -11.99
N PHE A 301 -0.35 7.72 -11.84
CA PHE A 301 0.30 6.43 -12.09
C PHE A 301 0.11 5.45 -10.93
N THR A 302 -0.21 5.90 -9.72
CA THR A 302 -0.66 5.00 -8.64
C THR A 302 -1.99 4.34 -9.01
N VAL A 303 -2.91 5.10 -9.62
CA VAL A 303 -4.19 4.57 -10.14
C VAL A 303 -3.99 3.81 -11.45
N ARG A 304 -2.94 4.15 -12.21
CA ARG A 304 -2.67 3.65 -13.56
C ARG A 304 -1.29 3.02 -13.65
N TYR A 305 -1.16 1.88 -12.96
CA TYR A 305 -0.19 0.83 -13.30
C TYR A 305 1.29 1.18 -13.08
N GLY A 306 1.60 2.25 -12.36
CA GLY A 306 2.95 2.49 -11.86
C GLY A 306 3.23 1.58 -10.68
N ASP A 307 4.14 0.64 -10.86
CA ASP A 307 4.55 -0.34 -9.83
C ASP A 307 5.68 0.21 -8.95
N ILE A 308 6.46 1.14 -9.48
CA ILE A 308 7.51 1.88 -8.76
C ILE A 308 7.60 3.32 -9.28
N MET A 309 7.91 4.26 -8.40
CA MET A 309 8.06 5.67 -8.74
C MET A 309 9.33 6.27 -8.15
N ILE A 310 9.96 7.17 -8.90
CA ILE A 310 11.02 8.05 -8.40
C ILE A 310 10.45 9.47 -8.18
N LEU A 311 10.60 9.97 -6.95
CA LEU A 311 10.02 11.21 -6.43
C LEU A 311 11.08 12.11 -5.80
N HIS A 312 10.79 13.39 -5.63
CA HIS A 312 11.68 14.42 -5.08
C HIS A 312 11.08 15.17 -3.90
N SER A 313 9.81 15.61 -3.96
CA SER A 313 9.23 16.44 -2.90
C SER A 313 9.09 15.69 -1.58
N LEU A 314 9.64 16.24 -0.50
CA LEU A 314 9.41 15.74 0.86
C LEU A 314 8.41 16.62 1.63
N GLU A 315 7.73 17.51 0.92
CA GLU A 315 6.76 18.40 1.55
C GLU A 315 5.53 17.61 1.99
N PRO A 316 4.98 17.86 3.20
CA PRO A 316 3.83 17.12 3.69
C PRO A 316 2.62 17.15 2.74
N TYR A 317 2.41 18.26 2.03
CA TYR A 317 1.32 18.39 1.07
C TYR A 317 1.49 17.54 -0.20
N ALA A 318 2.70 17.06 -0.49
CA ALA A 318 2.99 16.14 -1.58
C ALA A 318 2.92 14.68 -1.11
N MET A 319 3.63 14.38 -0.01
CA MET A 319 3.74 13.01 0.50
C MET A 319 2.41 12.45 1.03
N LEU A 320 1.57 13.29 1.67
CA LEU A 320 0.30 12.82 2.24
C LEU A 320 -0.68 12.30 1.17
N PRO A 321 -0.98 13.05 0.08
CA PRO A 321 -1.76 12.52 -1.03
C PRO A 321 -1.21 11.22 -1.61
N GLU A 322 0.11 11.12 -1.80
CA GLU A 322 0.79 9.95 -2.40
C GLU A 322 0.57 8.68 -1.57
N VAL A 323 0.81 8.75 -0.25
CA VAL A 323 0.63 7.57 0.60
C VAL A 323 -0.84 7.21 0.80
N HIS A 324 -1.75 8.19 0.87
CA HIS A 324 -3.18 7.95 1.04
C HIS A 324 -3.82 7.35 -0.23
N ILE A 325 -3.51 7.87 -1.42
CA ILE A 325 -4.08 7.36 -2.67
C ILE A 325 -3.58 5.94 -2.93
N ARG A 326 -2.31 5.66 -2.66
CA ARG A 326 -1.76 4.30 -2.73
C ARG A 326 -2.49 3.36 -1.77
N ASP A 327 -2.65 3.75 -0.51
CA ASP A 327 -3.34 2.91 0.46
C ASP A 327 -4.80 2.61 0.04
N THR A 328 -5.49 3.63 -0.46
CA THR A 328 -6.89 3.53 -0.89
C THR A 328 -7.06 2.64 -2.11
N ILE A 329 -6.20 2.79 -3.12
CA ILE A 329 -6.28 2.02 -4.37
C ILE A 329 -6.00 0.53 -4.14
N TYR A 330 -5.05 0.23 -3.25
CA TYR A 330 -4.62 -1.14 -2.95
C TYR A 330 -5.39 -1.80 -1.80
N THR A 331 -6.35 -1.10 -1.17
CA THR A 331 -7.28 -1.75 -0.24
C THR A 331 -8.11 -2.80 -0.98
N ASP A 332 -8.26 -4.00 -0.42
CA ASP A 332 -9.05 -5.06 -1.03
C ASP A 332 -10.54 -4.67 -1.08
N PRO A 333 -11.15 -4.55 -2.27
CA PRO A 333 -12.57 -4.16 -2.38
C PRO A 333 -13.54 -5.26 -1.93
N ARG A 334 -13.08 -6.50 -1.74
CA ARG A 334 -13.92 -7.65 -1.38
C ARG A 334 -14.18 -7.74 0.12
N THR A 335 -13.32 -7.12 0.93
CA THR A 335 -13.37 -7.18 2.39
C THR A 335 -13.35 -5.78 2.99
N PRO A 336 -14.45 -5.33 3.63
CA PRO A 336 -14.43 -4.08 4.38
C PRO A 336 -13.38 -4.14 5.50
N VAL A 337 -12.61 -3.07 5.67
CA VAL A 337 -11.66 -2.94 6.79
C VAL A 337 -12.46 -2.67 8.07
N LYS A 338 -12.29 -3.51 9.10
CA LYS A 338 -13.06 -3.43 10.34
C LYS A 338 -12.17 -3.30 11.57
N VAL A 339 -12.70 -2.68 12.61
CA VAL A 339 -12.12 -2.67 13.97
C VAL A 339 -12.82 -3.75 14.80
N ALA A 340 -12.15 -4.28 15.82
CA ALA A 340 -12.79 -5.20 16.75
C ALA A 340 -13.98 -4.52 17.45
N PRO A 341 -15.19 -5.13 17.44
CA PRO A 341 -16.34 -4.59 18.15
C PRO A 341 -16.08 -4.55 19.66
N GLY A 342 -16.60 -3.52 20.32
CA GLY A 342 -16.44 -3.34 21.77
C GLY A 342 -16.41 -1.87 22.18
N VAL A 343 -16.00 -1.61 23.41
CA VAL A 343 -15.88 -0.26 23.97
C VAL A 343 -14.41 0.05 24.20
N ASN A 344 -13.89 1.05 23.48
CA ASN A 344 -12.50 1.46 23.56
C ASN A 344 -12.37 2.74 24.37
N GLU A 345 -11.29 2.88 25.13
CA GLU A 345 -10.97 4.11 25.85
C GLU A 345 -10.17 5.04 24.93
N VAL A 346 -10.66 6.27 24.75
CA VAL A 346 -9.95 7.34 24.05
C VAL A 346 -9.39 8.29 25.09
N GLY A 347 -8.06 8.43 25.13
CA GLY A 347 -7.36 9.21 26.14
C GLY A 347 -7.42 8.53 27.53
N SER A 348 -7.88 9.27 28.54
CA SER A 348 -8.00 8.76 29.92
C SER A 348 -9.40 9.07 30.47
N PRO A 349 -10.44 8.31 30.08
CA PRO A 349 -11.81 8.59 30.47
C PRO A 349 -12.04 8.44 31.97
N THR A 350 -12.90 9.29 32.52
CA THR A 350 -13.35 9.27 33.92
C THR A 350 -14.85 8.93 34.01
N LYS A 351 -15.43 8.97 35.21
CA LYS A 351 -16.87 8.76 35.37
C LYS A 351 -17.74 9.85 34.72
N ASP A 352 -17.17 11.01 34.40
CA ASP A 352 -17.90 12.11 33.76
C ASP A 352 -17.63 12.18 32.24
N SER A 353 -16.81 11.26 31.73
CA SER A 353 -16.49 11.15 30.31
C SER A 353 -17.67 10.60 29.51
N PRO A 354 -17.92 11.15 28.30
CA PRO A 354 -19.02 10.68 27.46
C PRO A 354 -18.79 9.25 26.96
N VAL A 355 -19.90 8.56 26.69
CA VAL A 355 -19.94 7.29 25.96
C VAL A 355 -20.51 7.58 24.57
N ILE A 356 -19.69 7.39 23.53
CA ILE A 356 -20.03 7.72 22.15
C ILE A 356 -20.16 6.42 21.36
N VAL A 357 -21.25 6.26 20.62
CA VAL A 357 -21.49 5.11 19.74
C VAL A 357 -21.02 5.42 18.33
N THR A 358 -20.38 4.44 17.70
CA THR A 358 -20.03 4.43 16.28
C THR A 358 -20.14 3.01 15.73
N THR A 359 -19.81 2.80 14.46
CA THR A 359 -19.75 1.46 13.85
C THR A 359 -18.33 0.92 13.82
N ASN A 360 -18.18 -0.39 13.64
CA ASN A 360 -16.88 -1.03 13.52
C ASN A 360 -16.25 -0.93 12.12
N PHE A 361 -16.80 -0.12 11.21
CA PHE A 361 -16.13 0.20 9.95
C PHE A 361 -14.88 1.03 10.26
N ALA A 362 -13.69 0.55 9.86
CA ALA A 362 -12.43 1.13 10.34
C ALA A 362 -12.28 2.61 9.97
N LEU A 363 -12.71 3.01 8.77
CA LEU A 363 -12.65 4.42 8.38
C LEU A 363 -13.56 5.28 9.28
N THR A 364 -14.80 4.85 9.53
CA THR A 364 -15.70 5.56 10.45
C THR A 364 -15.14 5.60 11.87
N TYR A 365 -14.67 4.48 12.40
CA TYR A 365 -14.12 4.40 13.76
C TYR A 365 -12.91 5.31 13.94
N TYR A 366 -11.90 5.21 13.08
CA TYR A 366 -10.66 5.99 13.21
C TYR A 366 -10.85 7.46 12.87
N THR A 367 -11.82 7.82 12.02
CA THR A 367 -12.20 9.23 11.85
C THR A 367 -12.76 9.81 13.14
N VAL A 368 -13.70 9.12 13.80
CA VAL A 368 -14.27 9.56 15.08
C VAL A 368 -13.21 9.59 16.18
N GLU A 369 -12.41 8.54 16.32
CA GLU A 369 -11.33 8.46 17.31
C GLU A 369 -10.28 9.57 17.13
N SER A 370 -9.85 9.82 15.89
CA SER A 370 -8.88 10.87 15.58
C SER A 370 -9.42 12.27 15.92
N ASP A 371 -10.69 12.54 15.63
CA ASP A 371 -11.32 13.83 15.97
C ASP A 371 -11.42 14.02 17.50
N LEU A 372 -11.76 12.97 18.23
CA LEU A 372 -11.82 13.00 19.70
C LEU A 372 -10.44 13.21 20.32
N SER A 373 -9.46 12.40 19.89
CA SER A 373 -8.09 12.42 20.39
C SER A 373 -7.38 13.74 20.08
N SER A 374 -7.50 14.25 18.84
CA SER A 374 -6.88 15.53 18.43
C SER A 374 -7.45 16.73 19.19
N ASN A 375 -8.70 16.63 19.66
CA ASN A 375 -9.36 17.66 20.46
C ASN A 375 -9.29 17.39 21.98
N LYS A 376 -8.49 16.39 22.41
CA LYS A 376 -8.27 16.02 23.83
C LYS A 376 -9.57 15.67 24.58
N ILE A 377 -10.51 15.05 23.88
CA ILE A 377 -11.79 14.60 24.46
C ILE A 377 -11.63 13.18 24.98
N ASN A 378 -11.48 13.04 26.30
CA ASN A 378 -11.42 11.73 26.96
C ASN A 378 -12.81 11.08 26.98
N CYS A 379 -12.97 9.91 26.37
CA CYS A 379 -14.27 9.26 26.23
C CYS A 379 -14.18 7.73 26.10
N TYR A 380 -15.34 7.08 26.19
CA TYR A 380 -15.52 5.69 25.80
C TYR A 380 -16.16 5.64 24.41
N LEU A 381 -15.49 5.00 23.44
CA LEU A 381 -15.96 4.87 22.06
C LEU A 381 -16.43 3.43 21.79
N ALA A 382 -17.74 3.25 21.67
CA ALA A 382 -18.38 1.97 21.42
C ALA A 382 -18.45 1.69 19.90
N ALA A 383 -17.63 0.75 19.42
CA ALA A 383 -17.64 0.24 18.06
C ALA A 383 -18.65 -0.90 17.93
N VAL A 384 -19.83 -0.62 17.37
CA VAL A 384 -20.89 -1.62 17.18
C VAL A 384 -20.59 -2.48 15.95
N ASP A 385 -20.81 -3.79 16.07
CA ASP A 385 -20.59 -4.71 14.94
C ASP A 385 -21.66 -4.57 13.85
N THR A 386 -21.29 -3.85 12.79
CA THR A 386 -22.12 -3.62 11.60
C THR A 386 -21.56 -4.32 10.38
N ASP A 387 -20.74 -5.35 10.57
CA ASP A 387 -20.01 -6.02 9.50
C ASP A 387 -19.09 -5.07 8.71
N GLY A 388 -18.62 -3.99 9.33
CA GLY A 388 -17.73 -3.02 8.68
C GLY A 388 -18.47 -2.05 7.76
N ILE A 389 -19.73 -1.74 8.06
CA ILE A 389 -20.55 -0.78 7.31
C ILE A 389 -20.61 0.55 8.08
N GLY A 390 -20.46 1.67 7.37
CA GLY A 390 -20.57 3.02 7.95
C GLY A 390 -21.95 3.32 8.53
N VAL A 391 -22.05 4.34 9.38
CA VAL A 391 -23.25 4.64 10.20
C VAL A 391 -24.54 4.66 9.39
N GLU A 392 -24.66 5.54 8.40
CA GLU A 392 -25.92 5.75 7.66
C GLU A 392 -26.37 4.49 6.91
N ALA A 393 -25.44 3.83 6.22
CA ALA A 393 -25.73 2.60 5.49
C ALA A 393 -26.10 1.45 6.44
N ALA A 394 -25.42 1.33 7.59
CA ALA A 394 -25.71 0.29 8.58
C ALA A 394 -27.08 0.53 9.24
N VAL A 395 -27.44 1.79 9.48
CA VAL A 395 -28.77 2.17 9.95
C VAL A 395 -29.82 1.79 8.89
N ALA A 396 -29.61 2.15 7.61
CA ALA A 396 -30.52 1.85 6.51
C ALA A 396 -30.70 0.35 6.25
N GLY A 397 -29.62 -0.43 6.27
CA GLY A 397 -29.61 -1.87 6.02
C GLY A 397 -29.94 -2.74 7.23
N GLY A 398 -30.21 -2.15 8.40
CA GLY A 398 -30.56 -2.88 9.62
C GLY A 398 -29.39 -3.54 10.34
N GLN A 399 -28.14 -3.23 9.97
CA GLN A 399 -26.94 -3.70 10.66
C GLN A 399 -26.62 -2.88 11.92
N LEU A 400 -27.13 -1.65 12.06
CA LEU A 400 -27.06 -0.87 13.30
C LEU A 400 -28.46 -0.75 13.90
N THR A 401 -28.67 -1.39 15.05
CA THR A 401 -29.97 -1.42 15.76
C THR A 401 -29.78 -1.23 17.25
N ALA A 402 -30.86 -0.86 17.97
CA ALA A 402 -30.84 -0.72 19.41
C ALA A 402 -30.38 -2.01 20.13
N ALA A 403 -30.82 -3.17 19.64
CA ALA A 403 -30.39 -4.47 20.17
C ALA A 403 -28.89 -4.70 20.02
N LYS A 404 -28.30 -4.40 18.85
CA LYS A 404 -26.85 -4.52 18.63
C LYS A 404 -26.04 -3.52 19.45
N ILE A 405 -26.53 -2.31 19.65
CA ILE A 405 -25.89 -1.32 20.54
C ILE A 405 -25.84 -1.87 21.98
N LYS A 406 -26.97 -2.38 22.50
CA LYS A 406 -27.02 -3.01 23.82
C LYS A 406 -26.08 -4.21 23.94
N ASP A 407 -26.13 -5.11 22.96
CA ASP A 407 -25.28 -6.30 22.90
C ASP A 407 -23.79 -5.93 22.88
N THR A 408 -23.41 -4.83 22.22
CA THR A 408 -22.03 -4.33 22.22
C THR A 408 -21.55 -3.99 23.64
N PHE A 409 -22.36 -3.28 24.42
CA PHE A 409 -22.02 -2.96 25.81
C PHE A 409 -21.98 -4.21 26.70
N GLN A 410 -22.93 -5.13 26.52
CA GLN A 410 -22.99 -6.39 27.28
C GLN A 410 -21.76 -7.27 27.01
N LYS A 411 -21.41 -7.49 25.73
CA LYS A 411 -20.23 -8.28 25.35
C LYS A 411 -18.92 -7.62 25.77
N ALA A 412 -18.88 -6.30 25.84
CA ALA A 412 -17.73 -5.56 26.36
C ALA A 412 -17.65 -5.55 27.89
N ASN A 413 -18.60 -6.15 28.61
CA ASN A 413 -18.74 -6.05 30.07
C ASN A 413 -18.73 -4.59 30.56
N PHE A 414 -19.36 -3.69 29.80
CA PHE A 414 -19.38 -2.26 30.09
C PHE A 414 -20.60 -1.89 30.94
N GLU A 415 -20.42 -1.84 32.25
CA GLU A 415 -21.46 -1.45 33.21
C GLU A 415 -21.51 0.07 33.39
N PHE A 416 -22.58 0.70 32.90
CA PHE A 416 -22.72 2.17 32.94
C PHE A 416 -22.71 2.74 34.36
N LYS A 417 -23.24 2.02 35.35
CA LYS A 417 -23.24 2.46 36.76
C LYS A 417 -21.85 2.54 37.36
N ASP A 418 -20.95 1.67 36.90
CA ASP A 418 -19.58 1.59 37.41
C ASP A 418 -18.67 2.59 36.67
N LYS A 419 -18.89 2.70 35.36
CA LYS A 419 -18.05 3.48 34.44
C LYS A 419 -18.47 4.93 34.27
N THR A 420 -19.71 5.31 34.57
CA THR A 420 -20.24 6.66 34.34
C THR A 420 -21.09 7.18 35.51
N SER A 421 -21.20 8.51 35.65
CA SER A 421 -22.04 9.19 36.63
C SER A 421 -23.43 9.58 36.09
N HIS A 422 -23.65 9.48 34.78
CA HIS A 422 -24.78 10.09 34.08
C HIS A 422 -25.68 9.13 33.30
N SER A 423 -25.31 7.84 33.14
CA SER A 423 -26.11 6.83 32.41
C SER A 423 -26.63 7.32 31.06
N THR A 424 -25.75 7.97 30.28
CA THR A 424 -26.09 8.66 29.03
C THR A 424 -25.15 8.20 27.91
N VAL A 425 -25.71 7.95 26.74
CA VAL A 425 -24.97 7.56 25.53
C VAL A 425 -25.22 8.57 24.41
N ILE A 426 -24.21 8.84 23.59
CA ILE A 426 -24.28 9.74 22.44
C ILE A 426 -24.34 8.90 21.17
N LEU A 427 -25.41 9.05 20.40
CA LEU A 427 -25.53 8.47 19.06
C LEU A 427 -25.05 9.45 17.98
N PRO A 428 -24.48 8.97 16.86
CA PRO A 428 -24.20 9.82 15.71
C PRO A 428 -25.48 10.46 15.16
N GLY A 429 -25.37 11.66 14.59
CA GLY A 429 -26.53 12.34 14.01
C GLY A 429 -27.22 11.54 12.89
N LEU A 430 -26.46 10.76 12.12
CA LEU A 430 -26.97 9.87 11.08
C LEU A 430 -27.76 8.66 11.62
N ALA A 431 -27.66 8.41 12.93
CA ALA A 431 -28.40 7.36 13.64
C ALA A 431 -29.53 7.93 14.53
N ALA A 432 -29.88 9.22 14.40
CA ALA A 432 -30.86 9.89 15.25
C ALA A 432 -32.22 9.17 15.32
N ARG A 433 -32.64 8.52 14.23
CA ARG A 433 -33.91 7.78 14.18
C ARG A 433 -33.96 6.58 15.15
N LEU A 434 -32.82 6.10 15.64
CA LEU A 434 -32.74 5.01 16.60
C LEU A 434 -32.90 5.47 18.06
N GLN A 435 -33.08 6.78 18.31
CA GLN A 435 -33.08 7.34 19.66
C GLN A 435 -34.08 6.63 20.59
N GLY A 436 -35.37 6.62 20.21
CA GLY A 436 -36.43 6.03 21.03
C GLY A 436 -36.18 4.55 21.31
N ASP A 437 -35.91 3.77 20.26
CA ASP A 437 -35.64 2.34 20.39
C ASP A 437 -34.44 2.05 21.31
N VAL A 438 -33.38 2.86 21.25
CA VAL A 438 -32.20 2.71 22.12
C VAL A 438 -32.57 3.06 23.56
N GLU A 439 -33.31 4.14 23.81
CA GLU A 439 -33.77 4.50 25.15
C GLU A 439 -34.63 3.38 25.76
N ASP A 440 -35.57 2.83 25.01
CA ASP A 440 -36.46 1.75 25.47
C ASP A 440 -35.71 0.46 25.77
N VAL A 441 -34.77 0.07 24.91
CA VAL A 441 -34.04 -1.20 25.03
C VAL A 441 -32.93 -1.15 26.09
N THR A 442 -32.25 -0.02 26.23
CA THR A 442 -31.10 0.13 27.14
C THR A 442 -31.47 0.74 28.49
N GLY A 443 -32.56 1.50 28.58
CA GLY A 443 -32.91 2.31 29.74
C GLY A 443 -31.97 3.50 29.98
N LEU A 444 -31.03 3.77 29.06
CA LEU A 444 -30.10 4.89 29.12
C LEU A 444 -30.76 6.13 28.54
N ARG A 445 -30.28 7.31 28.97
CA ARG A 445 -30.58 8.54 28.24
C ARG A 445 -29.79 8.56 26.94
N VAL A 446 -30.44 8.92 25.83
CA VAL A 446 -29.75 9.10 24.54
C VAL A 446 -29.63 10.59 24.21
N MET A 447 -28.45 10.99 23.76
CA MET A 447 -28.21 12.30 23.16
C MET A 447 -27.79 12.13 21.69
N ILE A 448 -28.25 13.02 20.83
CA ILE A 448 -27.91 12.99 19.41
C ILE A 448 -26.76 13.95 19.14
N GLY A 449 -25.61 13.38 18.80
CA GLY A 449 -24.43 14.09 18.33
C GLY A 449 -24.60 14.62 16.90
N PRO A 450 -23.57 15.32 16.38
CA PRO A 450 -23.59 15.80 15.01
C PRO A 450 -23.53 14.65 13.98
N PRO A 451 -23.97 14.88 12.72
CA PRO A 451 -23.76 13.93 11.62
C PRO A 451 -22.28 13.72 11.24
N ASP A 452 -21.44 14.74 11.50
CA ASP A 452 -20.00 14.77 11.18
C ASP A 452 -19.19 14.86 12.48
N SER A 453 -18.20 13.97 12.65
CA SER A 453 -17.40 13.87 13.87
C SER A 453 -16.50 15.08 14.13
N GLY A 454 -16.08 15.79 13.09
CA GLY A 454 -15.30 17.03 13.22
C GLY A 454 -16.06 18.14 13.93
N ARG A 455 -17.39 18.00 14.07
CA ARG A 455 -18.26 18.92 14.81
C ARG A 455 -18.49 18.50 16.26
N ILE A 456 -17.99 17.35 16.70
CA ILE A 456 -18.11 16.89 18.09
C ILE A 456 -17.56 17.92 19.08
N PRO A 457 -16.38 18.54 18.89
CA PRO A 457 -15.84 19.50 19.86
C PRO A 457 -16.81 20.64 20.16
N GLY A 458 -17.31 21.33 19.12
CA GLY A 458 -18.27 22.42 19.30
C GLY A 458 -19.66 21.97 19.76
N TRP A 459 -20.03 20.69 19.53
CA TRP A 459 -21.24 20.11 20.11
C TRP A 459 -21.09 19.86 21.61
N MET A 460 -19.93 19.35 22.04
CA MET A 460 -19.63 19.03 23.44
C MET A 460 -19.65 20.29 24.30
N GLU A 461 -19.11 21.41 23.84
CA GLU A 461 -19.13 22.69 24.58
C GLU A 461 -20.54 23.15 24.97
N LYS A 462 -21.55 22.84 24.15
CA LYS A 462 -22.93 23.30 24.33
C LYS A 462 -23.81 22.27 25.04
N ASN A 463 -23.48 21.00 24.93
CA ASN A 463 -24.37 19.90 25.29
C ASN A 463 -23.79 18.95 26.36
N TRP A 464 -22.52 19.13 26.75
CA TRP A 464 -21.85 18.30 27.76
C TRP A 464 -21.28 19.14 28.92
N PRO A 465 -21.41 18.71 30.19
CA PRO A 465 -22.08 17.49 30.67
C PRO A 465 -23.61 17.55 30.50
N PRO A 466 -24.29 16.38 30.46
CA PRO A 466 -25.75 16.34 30.32
C PRO A 466 -26.41 16.99 31.54
N LYS A 467 -27.38 17.89 31.31
CA LYS A 467 -28.20 18.46 32.41
C LYS A 467 -28.95 17.34 33.14
N PRO A 468 -29.07 17.34 34.48
CA PRO A 468 -29.86 16.34 35.21
C PRO A 468 -31.28 16.20 34.63
N LYS A 469 -31.79 14.97 34.54
CA LYS A 469 -33.18 14.71 34.15
C LYS A 469 -34.15 15.11 35.26
#